data_AF-A0A8T4XSU7-F1
#
_entry.id   AF-A0A8T4XSU7-F1
#
_cell.length_a   1.000
_cell.length_b   1.000
_cell.length_c   1.000
_cell.angle_alpha   90.00
_cell.angle_beta   90.00
_cell.angle_gamma   90.00
#
_symmetry.space_group_name_H-M   'P 1'
#
loop_
_entity.id
_entity.type
_entity.pdbx_description
1 polymer ?
#
loop_
_entity_poly.entity_id
_entity_poly.type
_entity_poly.pdbx_seq_one_letter_code
_entity_poly.pdbx_strand_id
1 'polypeptide(L)'
;MVDVSLVTAEEILNYAEDEFERAMKTKDMLLYRNSLDKAFLSMIVALNSYINRKLNIIPKSHCERRFLLRKMDREDLRAFYSDVIGTLNEEAFYEGVYNPEEAMYAITLIKIKKMLEEFKKKLI
;
A
#
# COMPACT_ATOMS: atom_id res chain seq x y z
N MET A 1 0.70 -18.65 -12.97
CA MET A 1 -0.66 -18.18 -12.62
C MET A 1 -0.52 -16.80 -12.01
N VAL A 2 -1.16 -15.78 -12.57
CA VAL A 2 -1.16 -14.43 -12.00
C VAL A 2 -1.80 -14.50 -10.61
N ASP A 3 -1.21 -13.88 -9.59
CA ASP A 3 -1.86 -13.83 -8.27
C ASP A 3 -3.14 -13.00 -8.40
N VAL A 4 -4.30 -13.60 -8.14
CA VAL A 4 -5.56 -12.88 -8.06
C VAL A 4 -5.47 -11.73 -7.06
N SER A 5 -4.75 -11.92 -5.95
CA SER A 5 -4.56 -10.90 -4.93
C SER A 5 -3.75 -9.70 -5.44
N LEU A 6 -2.76 -9.92 -6.32
CA LEU A 6 -1.98 -8.82 -6.89
C LEU A 6 -2.80 -8.05 -7.92
N VAL A 7 -3.66 -8.72 -8.69
CA VAL A 7 -4.62 -8.05 -9.59
C VAL A 7 -5.60 -7.21 -8.77
N THR A 8 -6.16 -7.76 -7.70
CA THR A 8 -7.05 -7.02 -6.80
C THR A 8 -6.35 -5.82 -6.16
N ALA A 9 -5.10 -5.96 -5.71
CA ALA A 9 -4.33 -4.83 -5.19
C ALA A 9 -4.15 -3.73 -6.24
N GLU A 10 -3.87 -4.09 -7.49
CA GLU A 10 -3.73 -3.15 -8.61
C GLU A 10 -5.04 -2.40 -8.89
N GLU A 11 -6.17 -3.11 -8.93
CA GLU A 11 -7.49 -2.51 -9.11
C GLU A 11 -7.83 -1.54 -7.98
N ILE A 12 -7.60 -1.92 -6.72
CA ILE A 12 -7.84 -1.05 -5.55
C ILE A 12 -6.99 0.22 -5.65
N LEU A 13 -5.73 0.11 -6.09
CA LEU A 13 -4.85 1.27 -6.25
C LEU A 13 -5.34 2.22 -7.34
N ASN A 14 -5.78 1.69 -8.49
CA ASN A 14 -6.34 2.51 -9.57
C ASN A 14 -7.59 3.27 -9.09
N TYR A 15 -8.49 2.62 -8.35
CA TYR A 15 -9.63 3.30 -7.75
C TYR A 15 -9.22 4.38 -6.74
N ALA A 16 -8.19 4.11 -5.93
CA ALA A 16 -7.66 5.08 -4.99
C ALA A 16 -7.13 6.33 -5.70
N GLU A 17 -6.37 6.16 -6.78
CA GLU A 17 -5.85 7.28 -7.58
C GLU A 17 -6.96 8.14 -8.19
N ASP A 18 -7.93 7.49 -8.84
CA ASP A 18 -9.07 8.18 -9.48
C ASP A 18 -9.90 8.96 -8.45
N GLU A 19 -10.15 8.36 -7.29
CA GLU A 19 -10.87 9.02 -6.19
C GLU A 19 -10.06 10.16 -5.59
N PHE A 20 -8.74 10.01 -5.41
CA PHE A 20 -7.88 11.05 -4.89
C PHE A 20 -7.87 12.27 -5.81
N GLU A 21 -7.71 12.07 -7.12
CA GLU A 21 -7.76 13.16 -8.09
C GLU A 21 -9.10 13.89 -8.07
N ARG A 22 -10.21 13.13 -8.00
CA ARG A 22 -11.55 13.71 -7.91
C ARG A 22 -11.71 14.50 -6.62
N ALA A 23 -11.27 13.95 -5.48
CA ALA A 23 -11.34 14.60 -4.19
C ALA A 23 -10.57 15.94 -4.17
N MET A 24 -9.39 15.98 -4.79
CA MET A 24 -8.61 17.21 -4.93
C MET A 24 -9.32 18.26 -5.79
N LYS A 25 -9.95 17.84 -6.90
CA LYS A 25 -10.71 18.73 -7.80
C LYS A 25 -11.97 19.28 -7.12
N THR A 26 -12.68 18.46 -6.34
CA THR A 26 -13.96 18.82 -5.70
C THR A 26 -13.80 19.36 -4.28
N LYS A 27 -12.58 19.31 -3.71
CA LYS A 27 -12.29 19.58 -2.29
C LYS A 27 -13.13 18.72 -1.34
N ASP A 28 -13.44 17.50 -1.77
CA ASP A 28 -14.20 16.53 -0.96
C ASP A 28 -13.25 15.79 -0.01
N MET A 29 -13.22 16.25 1.24
CA MET A 29 -12.34 15.67 2.27
C MET A 29 -12.72 14.24 2.66
N LEU A 30 -13.98 13.83 2.51
CA LEU A 30 -14.38 12.45 2.81
C LEU A 30 -13.86 11.52 1.70
N LEU A 31 -14.05 11.92 0.44
CA LEU A 31 -13.51 11.18 -0.70
C LEU A 31 -11.99 11.11 -0.66
N TYR A 32 -11.33 12.20 -0.26
CA TYR A 32 -9.89 12.24 -0.06
C TYR A 32 -9.44 11.16 0.95
N ARG A 33 -10.02 11.12 2.15
CA ARG A 33 -9.68 10.11 3.18
C ARG A 33 -9.92 8.69 2.67
N ASN A 34 -11.06 8.46 2.03
CA ASN A 34 -11.42 7.17 1.47
C ASN A 34 -10.42 6.70 0.41
N SER A 35 -9.86 7.63 -0.38
CA SER A 35 -8.85 7.31 -1.39
C SER A 35 -7.53 6.86 -0.74
N LEU A 36 -7.10 7.50 0.35
CA LEU A 36 -5.89 7.13 1.09
C LEU A 36 -6.02 5.76 1.76
N ASP A 37 -7.17 5.50 2.37
CA ASP A 37 -7.48 4.19 2.98
C ASP A 37 -7.44 3.07 1.92
N LYS A 38 -7.97 3.32 0.71
CA LYS A 38 -7.88 2.37 -0.41
C LYS A 38 -6.44 2.16 -0.86
N ALA A 39 -5.65 3.22 -1.02
CA ALA A 39 -4.25 3.09 -1.38
C ALA A 39 -3.47 2.25 -0.36
N PHE A 40 -3.72 2.48 0.93
CA PHE A 40 -3.14 1.67 2.00
C PHE A 40 -3.61 0.22 1.95
N LEU A 41 -4.90 -0.03 1.72
CA LEU A 41 -5.45 -1.37 1.58
C LEU A 41 -4.81 -2.15 0.43
N SER A 42 -4.62 -1.51 -0.73
CA SER A 42 -3.91 -2.11 -1.87
C SER A 42 -2.54 -2.67 -1.46
N MET A 43 -1.78 -1.88 -0.71
CA MET A 43 -0.46 -2.28 -0.23
C MET A 43 -0.52 -3.45 0.77
N ILE A 44 -1.51 -3.47 1.67
CA ILE A 44 -1.73 -4.61 2.57
C ILE A 44 -2.01 -5.89 1.80
N VAL A 45 -2.90 -5.83 0.79
CA VAL A 45 -3.24 -7.00 -0.04
C VAL A 45 -2.00 -7.51 -0.78
N ALA A 46 -1.23 -6.62 -1.40
CA ALA A 46 -0.01 -7.00 -2.11
C ALA A 46 1.04 -7.62 -1.17
N LEU A 47 1.24 -7.03 0.02
CA LEU A 47 2.23 -7.51 0.98
C LEU A 47 1.84 -8.87 1.59
N ASN A 48 0.56 -9.06 1.89
CA ASN A 48 0.05 -10.33 2.39
C ASN A 48 0.24 -11.45 1.36
N SER A 49 -0.06 -11.17 0.08
CA SER A 49 0.20 -12.10 -1.03
C SER A 49 1.68 -12.48 -1.11
N TYR A 50 2.59 -11.49 -1.04
CA TYR A 50 4.02 -11.75 -1.07
C TYR A 50 4.50 -12.64 0.09
N ILE A 51 4.11 -12.29 1.31
CA ILE A 51 4.47 -13.04 2.52
C ILE A 51 3.91 -14.46 2.44
N ASN A 52 2.64 -14.61 2.02
CA ASN A 52 2.00 -15.90 1.89
C ASN A 52 2.71 -16.78 0.85
N ARG A 53 3.07 -16.24 -0.31
CA ARG A 53 3.82 -16.98 -1.34
C ARG A 53 5.19 -17.46 -0.85
N LYS A 54 5.88 -16.66 -0.03
CA LYS A 54 7.24 -16.98 0.42
C LYS A 54 7.28 -17.86 1.66
N LEU A 55 6.32 -17.71 2.57
CA LEU A 55 6.36 -18.36 3.89
C LEU A 55 5.14 -19.24 4.17
N ASN A 56 4.12 -19.23 3.31
CA ASN A 56 2.82 -19.88 3.53
C ASN A 56 2.11 -19.40 4.82
N ILE A 57 2.29 -18.13 5.16
CA ILE A 57 1.73 -17.47 6.35
C ILE A 57 0.84 -16.31 5.92
N ILE A 58 -0.30 -16.14 6.60
CA ILE A 58 -1.17 -14.95 6.43
C ILE A 58 -0.95 -14.05 7.66
N PRO A 59 -0.30 -12.89 7.51
CA PRO A 59 -0.03 -12.00 8.63
C PRO A 59 -1.29 -11.26 9.09
N LYS A 60 -1.43 -11.07 10.40
CA LYS A 60 -2.61 -10.53 11.08
C LYS A 60 -2.43 -9.09 11.56
N SER A 61 -1.19 -8.59 11.68
CA SER A 61 -0.91 -7.25 12.20
C SER A 61 0.24 -6.53 11.47
N HIS A 62 0.34 -5.21 11.64
CA HIS A 62 1.46 -4.41 11.13
C HIS A 62 2.81 -4.87 11.70
N CYS A 63 2.85 -5.18 13.00
CA CYS A 63 4.04 -5.71 13.66
C CYS A 63 4.48 -7.05 13.06
N GLU A 64 3.53 -7.95 12.81
CA GLU A 64 3.81 -9.24 12.19
C GLU A 64 4.32 -9.10 10.76
N ARG A 65 3.71 -8.22 9.94
CA ARG A 65 4.21 -7.95 8.58
C ARG A 65 5.65 -7.44 8.59
N ARG A 66 5.97 -6.47 9.46
CA ARG A 66 7.34 -5.95 9.60
C ARG A 66 8.32 -7.03 10.05
N PHE A 67 7.93 -7.86 11.01
CA PHE A 67 8.73 -8.98 11.49
C PHE A 67 9.03 -10.00 10.39
N LEU A 68 8.00 -10.41 9.62
CA LEU A 68 8.15 -11.38 8.55
C LEU A 68 9.00 -10.84 7.40
N LEU A 69 8.88 -9.56 7.05
CA LEU A 69 9.74 -8.92 6.05
C LEU A 69 11.20 -8.94 6.48
N ARG A 70 11.49 -8.62 7.74
CA ARG A 70 12.85 -8.70 8.29
C ARG A 70 13.39 -10.13 8.25
N LYS A 71 12.56 -11.13 8.61
CA LYS A 71 12.94 -12.55 8.57
C LYS A 71 13.29 -13.04 7.15
N MET A 72 12.71 -12.42 6.12
CA MET A 72 13.00 -12.70 4.71
C MET A 72 14.14 -11.84 4.14
N ASP A 73 14.84 -11.07 4.97
CA ASP A 73 15.89 -10.13 4.56
C ASP A 73 15.39 -9.09 3.53
N ARG A 74 14.12 -8.67 3.69
CA ARG A 74 13.49 -7.61 2.87
C ARG A 74 13.33 -6.33 3.66
N GLU A 75 14.46 -5.85 4.16
CA GLU A 75 14.54 -4.60 4.91
C GLU A 75 14.13 -3.38 4.06
N ASP A 76 14.36 -3.46 2.75
CA ASP A 76 13.88 -2.52 1.74
C ASP A 76 12.34 -2.38 1.73
N LEU A 77 11.63 -3.51 1.76
CA LEU A 77 10.17 -3.53 1.83
C LEU A 77 9.66 -3.19 3.22
N ARG A 78 10.40 -3.55 4.28
CA ARG A 78 10.04 -3.22 5.67
C ARG A 78 10.10 -1.72 5.93
N ALA A 79 11.16 -1.07 5.48
CA ALA A 79 11.32 0.38 5.56
C ALA A 79 10.22 1.06 4.77
N PHE A 80 10.03 0.68 3.49
CA PHE A 80 8.95 1.19 2.66
C PHE A 80 7.56 1.02 3.30
N TYR A 81 7.30 -0.16 3.88
CA TYR A 81 6.05 -0.42 4.58
C TYR A 81 5.82 0.49 5.78
N SER A 82 6.89 0.80 6.51
CA SER A 82 6.81 1.67 7.67
C SER A 82 6.60 3.13 7.26
N ASP A 83 7.26 3.60 6.19
CA ASP A 83 7.08 4.95 5.65
C ASP A 83 5.63 5.17 5.22
N VAL A 84 5.05 4.23 4.46
CA VAL A 84 3.66 4.34 4.00
C VAL A 84 2.65 4.26 5.15
N ILE A 85 2.91 3.47 6.20
CA ILE A 85 2.07 3.48 7.41
C ILE A 85 2.09 4.88 8.04
N GLY A 86 3.28 5.47 8.22
CA GLY A 86 3.41 6.81 8.80
C GLY A 86 2.57 7.82 8.04
N THR A 87 2.76 7.91 6.73
CA THR A 87 2.09 8.91 5.88
C THR A 87 0.59 8.65 5.69
N LEU A 88 0.18 7.42 5.34
CA LEU A 88 -1.22 7.13 4.97
C LEU A 88 -2.10 6.70 6.14
N ASN A 89 -1.53 6.11 7.20
CA ASN A 89 -2.31 5.53 8.30
C ASN A 89 -2.18 6.27 9.63
N GLU A 90 -1.02 6.84 9.96
CA GLU A 90 -0.85 7.58 11.23
C GLU A 90 -1.13 9.08 11.03
N GLU A 91 -0.46 9.73 10.07
CA GLU A 91 -0.56 11.17 9.84
C GLU A 91 -1.90 11.56 9.18
N ALA A 92 -2.29 10.86 8.10
CA ALA A 92 -3.51 11.18 7.37
C ALA A 92 -4.82 10.76 8.07
N PHE A 93 -4.77 9.75 8.94
CA PHE A 93 -5.96 9.21 9.62
C PHE A 93 -6.15 9.78 11.04
N TYR A 94 -5.08 9.87 11.84
CA TYR A 94 -5.18 10.24 13.25
C TYR A 94 -4.86 11.71 13.53
N GLU A 95 -3.86 12.28 12.87
CA GLU A 95 -3.44 13.66 13.16
C GLU A 95 -4.21 14.71 12.36
N GLY A 96 -4.92 14.29 11.30
CA GLY A 96 -5.68 15.20 10.45
C GLY A 96 -4.80 16.22 9.72
N VAL A 97 -3.49 15.97 9.65
CA VAL A 97 -2.52 16.80 8.93
C VAL A 97 -2.49 16.32 7.48
N TYR A 98 -3.32 16.97 6.67
CA TYR A 98 -3.55 16.65 5.27
C TYR A 98 -2.57 17.42 4.37
N ASN A 99 -1.34 16.96 4.23
CA ASN A 99 -0.49 17.44 3.13
C ASN A 99 -0.81 16.64 1.85
N PRO A 100 -1.46 17.23 0.83
CA PRO A 100 -1.81 16.52 -0.40
C PRO A 100 -0.59 16.10 -1.21
N GLU A 101 0.54 16.79 -1.09
CA GLU A 101 1.78 16.44 -1.78
C GLU A 101 2.36 15.14 -1.22
N GLU A 102 2.40 14.99 0.11
CA GLU A 102 2.85 13.76 0.79
C GLU A 102 1.92 12.58 0.50
N ALA A 103 0.61 12.82 0.46
CA ALA A 103 -0.36 11.78 0.13
C ALA A 103 -0.23 11.31 -1.33
N MET A 104 -0.11 12.24 -2.27
CA MET A 104 0.16 11.92 -3.67
C MET A 104 1.49 11.20 -3.82
N TYR A 105 2.52 11.63 -3.08
CA TYR A 105 3.82 10.99 -3.05
C TYR A 105 3.72 9.54 -2.56
N ALA A 106 2.98 9.27 -1.48
CA ALA A 106 2.77 7.91 -0.97
C ALA A 106 2.01 7.02 -1.96
N ILE A 107 0.91 7.50 -2.56
CA ILE A 107 0.17 6.78 -3.62
C ILE A 107 1.11 6.47 -4.80
N THR A 108 1.85 7.48 -5.25
CA THR A 108 2.79 7.38 -6.35
C THR A 108 3.93 6.42 -6.01
N LEU A 109 4.42 6.41 -4.78
CA LEU A 109 5.45 5.47 -4.34
C LEU A 109 4.94 4.02 -4.35
N ILE A 110 3.69 3.76 -3.92
CA ILE A 110 3.09 2.42 -4.02
C ILE A 110 3.09 1.94 -5.48
N LYS A 111 2.79 2.86 -6.41
CA LYS A 111 2.83 2.60 -7.85
C LYS A 111 4.25 2.40 -8.39
N ILE A 112 5.17 3.32 -8.08
CA ILE A 112 6.55 3.39 -8.60
C ILE A 112 7.45 2.29 -8.01
N LYS A 113 7.35 2.01 -6.70
CA LYS A 113 8.16 0.97 -6.06
C LYS A 113 7.74 -0.45 -6.44
N LYS A 114 6.84 -0.61 -7.42
CA LYS A 114 6.74 -1.87 -8.17
C LYS A 114 6.60 -3.06 -7.23
N MET A 115 5.89 -2.96 -6.10
CA MET A 115 5.63 -4.16 -5.30
C MET A 115 4.93 -5.20 -6.18
N LEU A 116 3.96 -4.77 -6.98
CA LEU A 116 3.28 -5.62 -7.96
C LEU A 116 4.23 -6.16 -9.05
N GLU A 117 5.15 -5.35 -9.58
CA GLU A 117 6.08 -5.75 -10.64
C GLU A 117 7.24 -6.62 -10.13
N GLU A 118 7.83 -6.35 -8.97
CA GLU A 118 8.79 -7.22 -8.29
C GLU A 118 8.15 -8.56 -7.91
N PHE A 119 6.91 -8.55 -7.43
CA PHE A 119 6.17 -9.78 -7.11
C PHE A 119 5.69 -10.53 -8.36
N LYS A 120 5.44 -9.82 -9.47
CA LYS A 120 5.19 -10.41 -10.80
C LYS A 120 6.49 -10.92 -11.45
N LYS A 121 7.65 -10.30 -11.23
CA LYS A 121 8.93 -10.69 -11.89
C LYS A 121 9.57 -11.95 -11.34
N LYS A 122 9.25 -12.39 -10.12
CA LYS A 122 9.65 -13.72 -9.60
C LYS A 122 8.65 -14.83 -9.98
N LEU A 123 8.12 -14.77 -11.21
CA LEU A 123 7.26 -15.81 -11.83
C LEU A 123 8.04 -16.86 -12.63
N ILE A 124 9.38 -16.85 -12.57
CA ILE A 124 10.27 -17.82 -13.21
C ILE A 124 11.30 -18.27 -12.19
#